data_AF-A0A7Y7E6Y3-F1
#
_entry.id   AF-A0A7Y7E6Y3-F1
#
_cell.length_a   1.000
_cell.length_b   1.000
_cell.length_c   1.000
_cell.angle_alpha   90.00
_cell.angle_beta   90.00
_cell.angle_gamma   90.00
#
_symmetry.space_group_name_H-M   'P 1'
#
loop_
_entity.id
_entity.type
_entity.pdbx_description
1 polymer ?
#
loop_
_entity_poly.entity_id
_entity_poly.type
_entity_poly.pdbx_seq_one_letter_code
_entity_poly.pdbx_strand_id
1 'polypeptide(L)'
;MERITEDQVSRLVRFVLARIPDTASVEGEEARRTAAALHLTAYRRIAAVRHHRDLTPDRTTGTELSSTASWNLLVSFALVWRDHPDFPADAAVETSAFGTEARLSPAA
;
A
#
# COMPACT_ATOMS: atom_id res chain seq x y z
N MET A 1 -7.66 -2.95 -16.90
CA MET A 1 -6.99 -2.23 -15.81
C MET A 1 -5.57 -2.75 -15.76
N GLU A 2 -4.57 -1.87 -15.85
CA GLU A 2 -3.16 -2.28 -15.80
C GLU A 2 -2.89 -2.80 -14.38
N ARG A 3 -2.38 -4.03 -14.26
CA ARG A 3 -2.19 -4.70 -12.97
C ARG A 3 -0.89 -4.20 -12.35
N ILE A 4 -0.94 -3.79 -11.07
CA ILE A 4 0.26 -3.44 -10.29
C ILE A 4 1.29 -4.56 -10.44
N THR A 5 2.47 -4.19 -10.94
CA THR A 5 3.55 -5.14 -11.23
C THR A 5 4.36 -5.45 -9.97
N GLU A 6 5.00 -6.63 -9.93
CA GLU A 6 5.88 -6.98 -8.81
C GLU A 6 7.08 -6.04 -8.70
N ASP A 7 7.52 -5.47 -9.83
CA ASP A 7 8.59 -4.48 -9.85
C ASP A 7 8.17 -3.16 -9.19
N GLN A 8 6.95 -2.67 -9.48
CA GLN A 8 6.36 -1.51 -8.79
C GLN A 8 6.26 -1.75 -7.27
N VAL A 9 5.77 -2.94 -6.87
CA VAL A 9 5.69 -3.32 -5.45
C VAL A 9 7.09 -3.34 -4.83
N SER A 10 8.05 -3.97 -5.49
CA SER A 10 9.42 -4.10 -4.98
C SER A 10 10.12 -2.76 -4.81
N ARG A 11 9.95 -1.84 -5.77
CA ARG A 11 10.52 -0.49 -5.70
C ARG A 11 9.91 0.32 -4.55
N LEU A 12 8.59 0.28 -4.38
CA LEU A 12 7.91 0.98 -3.28
C LEU A 12 8.27 0.39 -1.91
N VAL A 13 8.33 -0.95 -1.80
CA VAL A 13 8.75 -1.66 -0.58
C VAL A 13 10.16 -1.24 -0.18
N ARG A 14 11.12 -1.26 -1.12
CA ARG A 14 12.50 -0.88 -0.86
C ARG A 14 12.60 0.57 -0.41
N PHE A 15 11.87 1.47 -1.09
CA PHE A 15 11.81 2.87 -0.70
C PHE A 15 11.30 3.02 0.74
N VAL A 16 10.13 2.46 1.07
CA VAL A 16 9.53 2.58 2.40
C VAL A 16 10.44 2.04 3.49
N LEU A 17 10.97 0.83 3.34
CA LEU A 17 11.80 0.20 4.38
C LEU A 17 13.13 0.95 4.60
N ALA A 18 13.68 1.57 3.55
CA ALA A 18 14.90 2.36 3.66
C ALA A 18 14.70 3.69 4.43
N ARG A 19 13.46 4.10 4.74
CA ARG A 19 13.17 5.36 5.46
C ARG A 19 12.72 5.15 6.91
N ILE A 20 12.46 3.91 7.30
CA ILE A 20 12.14 3.60 8.70
C ILE A 20 13.46 3.22 9.38
N PRO A 21 13.92 3.98 10.38
CA PRO A 21 15.18 3.65 11.06
C PRO A 21 15.08 2.30 11.75
N ASP A 22 16.21 1.60 11.85
CA ASP A 22 16.28 0.34 12.59
C ASP A 22 16.09 0.63 14.09
N THR A 23 15.23 -0.14 14.75
CA THR A 23 14.89 0.05 16.16
C THR A 23 16.10 -0.13 17.07
N ALA A 24 17.10 -0.92 16.66
CA ALA A 24 18.36 -1.09 17.37
C ALA A 24 19.26 0.15 17.29
N SER A 25 19.09 0.97 16.25
CA SER A 25 19.92 2.17 15.97
C SER A 25 19.35 3.47 16.55
N VAL A 26 18.11 3.45 17.05
CA VAL A 26 17.41 4.64 17.54
C VAL A 26 17.64 4.80 19.04
N GLU A 27 18.13 5.98 19.44
CA GLU A 27 18.27 6.33 20.85
C GLU A 27 16.93 6.80 21.44
N GLY A 28 16.67 6.43 22.70
CA GLY A 28 15.46 6.79 23.41
C GLY A 28 14.31 5.80 23.21
N GLU A 29 13.65 5.46 24.31
CA GLU A 29 12.59 4.44 24.33
C GLU A 29 11.37 4.83 23.46
N GLU A 30 10.96 6.09 23.52
CA GLU A 30 9.81 6.58 22.75
C GLU A 30 10.09 6.53 21.24
N ALA A 31 11.26 6.99 20.81
CA ALA A 31 11.66 6.96 19.41
C ALA A 31 11.79 5.51 18.89
N ARG A 32 12.31 4.57 19.70
CA ARG A 32 12.34 3.15 19.36
C ARG A 32 10.94 2.55 19.20
N ARG A 33 9.99 2.88 20.09
CA ARG A 33 8.59 2.42 19.95
C ARG A 33 7.94 2.97 18.69
N THR A 34 8.20 4.23 18.37
CA THR A 34 7.70 4.85 17.13
C THR A 34 8.28 4.15 15.89
N ALA A 35 9.60 3.90 15.87
CA ALA A 35 10.23 3.15 14.78
C ALA A 35 9.65 1.72 14.65
N ALA A 36 9.44 1.03 15.78
CA ALA A 36 8.82 -0.30 15.80
C ALA A 36 7.38 -0.28 15.27
N ALA A 37 6.58 0.72 15.64
CA ALA A 37 5.22 0.89 15.17
C ALA A 37 5.19 1.18 13.65
N LEU A 38 6.10 2.01 13.15
CA LEU A 38 6.26 2.28 11.72
C LEU A 38 6.61 1.01 10.96
N HIS A 39 7.59 0.24 11.44
CA HIS A 39 7.96 -1.07 10.87
C HIS A 39 6.77 -2.02 10.83
N LEU A 40 6.07 -2.21 11.95
CA LEU A 40 4.89 -3.08 12.02
C LEU A 40 3.83 -2.68 11.00
N THR A 41 3.58 -1.38 10.87
CA THR A 41 2.55 -0.87 9.97
C THR A 41 2.98 -1.01 8.51
N ALA A 42 4.26 -0.79 8.19
CA ALA A 42 4.82 -1.04 6.87
C ALA A 42 4.72 -2.52 6.49
N TYR A 43 5.19 -3.43 7.35
CA TYR A 43 5.14 -4.86 7.10
C TYR A 43 3.72 -5.37 6.88
N ARG A 44 2.74 -4.90 7.68
CA ARG A 44 1.34 -5.28 7.50
C ARG A 44 0.80 -4.87 6.12
N ARG A 45 1.11 -3.66 5.65
CA ARG A 45 0.69 -3.17 4.33
C ARG A 45 1.38 -3.92 3.20
N ILE A 46 2.69 -4.16 3.32
CA ILE A 46 3.47 -4.93 2.35
C ILE A 46 2.93 -6.36 2.23
N ALA A 47 2.62 -7.00 3.36
CA ALA A 47 2.04 -8.33 3.39
C ALA A 47 0.67 -8.36 2.70
N ALA A 48 -0.19 -7.36 2.94
CA ALA A 48 -1.50 -7.25 2.29
C ALA A 48 -1.36 -7.11 0.76
N VAL A 49 -0.48 -6.23 0.28
CA VAL A 49 -0.21 -6.05 -1.16
C VAL A 49 0.26 -7.35 -1.81
N ARG A 50 1.22 -8.04 -1.19
CA ARG A 50 1.73 -9.32 -1.71
C ARG A 50 0.64 -10.40 -1.71
N HIS A 51 -0.09 -10.52 -0.60
CA HIS A 51 -1.18 -11.48 -0.48
C HIS A 51 -2.24 -11.31 -1.58
N HIS A 52 -2.73 -10.09 -1.79
CA HIS A 52 -3.77 -9.84 -2.80
C HIS A 52 -3.26 -9.98 -4.24
N ARG A 53 -1.97 -9.73 -4.49
CA ARG A 53 -1.37 -9.96 -5.81
C ARG A 53 -1.25 -11.45 -6.13
N ASP A 54 -0.85 -12.25 -5.13
CA ASP A 54 -0.61 -13.69 -5.27
C ASP A 54 -1.91 -14.51 -5.32
N LEU A 55 -3.06 -13.92 -4.99
CA LEU A 55 -4.37 -14.52 -5.23
C LEU A 55 -4.63 -14.63 -6.75
N THR A 56 -4.89 -15.86 -7.22
CA THR A 56 -5.30 -16.14 -8.60
C THR A 56 -6.61 -15.41 -8.91
N PRO A 57 -6.74 -14.73 -10.06
CA PRO A 57 -7.91 -13.91 -10.42
C PRO A 57 -9.21 -14.69 -10.64
N ASP A 58 -9.26 -15.98 -10.30
CA ASP A 58 -10.39 -16.87 -10.54
C ASP A 58 -11.57 -16.67 -9.57
N ARG A 59 -11.48 -15.68 -8.67
CA ARG A 59 -12.53 -15.37 -7.71
C ARG A 59 -12.69 -13.86 -7.53
N THR A 60 -13.81 -13.37 -8.08
CA THR A 60 -14.60 -12.20 -7.67
C THR A 60 -13.97 -10.80 -7.75
N THR A 61 -14.78 -9.85 -8.21
CA THR A 61 -14.59 -8.38 -8.15
C THR A 61 -14.13 -7.86 -6.77
N GLY A 62 -14.38 -8.59 -5.68
CA GLY A 62 -13.88 -8.26 -4.34
C GLY A 62 -12.36 -8.41 -4.15
N THR A 63 -11.71 -9.30 -4.91
CA THR A 63 -10.25 -9.53 -4.83
C THR A 63 -9.47 -8.39 -5.48
N GLU A 64 -9.97 -7.87 -6.60
CA GLU A 64 -9.41 -6.70 -7.29
C GLU A 64 -9.53 -5.44 -6.43
N LEU A 65 -10.70 -5.19 -5.82
CA LEU A 65 -10.91 -4.07 -4.91
C LEU A 65 -9.95 -4.12 -3.71
N SER A 66 -9.73 -5.31 -3.15
CA SER A 66 -8.82 -5.52 -2.02
C SER A 66 -7.35 -5.33 -2.40
N SER A 67 -6.98 -5.69 -3.63
CA SER A 67 -5.64 -5.46 -4.18
C SER A 67 -5.36 -3.96 -4.34
N THR A 68 -6.25 -3.23 -5.01
CA THR A 68 -6.13 -1.78 -5.21
C THR A 68 -6.16 -1.03 -3.87
N ALA A 69 -7.04 -1.41 -2.94
CA ALA A 69 -7.07 -0.79 -1.61
C ALA A 69 -5.76 -1.01 -0.84
N SER A 70 -5.20 -2.22 -0.87
CA SER A 70 -3.93 -2.53 -0.19
C SER A 70 -2.75 -1.76 -0.78
N TRP A 71 -2.70 -1.64 -2.10
CA TRP A 71 -1.72 -0.81 -2.79
C TRP A 71 -1.84 0.66 -2.40
N ASN A 72 -3.05 1.21 -2.47
CA ASN A 72 -3.31 2.60 -2.12
C ASN A 72 -2.93 2.92 -0.67
N LEU A 73 -3.12 1.97 0.25
CA LEU A 73 -2.69 2.13 1.64
C LEU A 73 -1.17 2.16 1.78
N LEU A 74 -0.43 1.37 0.99
CA LEU A 74 1.03 1.41 0.99
C LEU A 74 1.56 2.71 0.35
N VAL A 75 0.97 3.13 -0.78
CA VAL A 75 1.28 4.42 -1.42
C VAL A 75 1.00 5.57 -0.46
N SER A 76 -0.17 5.58 0.19
CA SER A 76 -0.55 6.62 1.17
C SER A 76 0.42 6.69 2.34
N PHE A 77 0.94 5.55 2.80
CA PHE A 77 1.99 5.52 3.81
C PHE A 77 3.30 6.12 3.30
N ALA A 78 3.69 5.82 2.07
CA ALA A 78 4.90 6.35 1.45
C ALA A 78 4.84 7.86 1.17
N LEU A 79 3.64 8.45 1.02
CA LEU A 79 3.45 9.88 0.74
C LEU A 79 4.03 10.80 1.82
N VAL A 80 4.31 10.29 3.02
CA VAL A 80 5.06 11.04 4.05
C VAL A 80 6.43 11.49 3.54
N TRP A 81 7.01 10.77 2.57
CA TRP A 81 8.29 11.08 1.94
C TRP A 81 8.13 11.47 0.46
N ARG A 82 6.99 12.05 0.08
CA ARG A 82 6.69 12.42 -1.31
C ARG A 82 7.77 13.30 -1.96
N ASP A 83 8.34 14.23 -1.21
CA ASP A 83 9.33 15.18 -1.72
C ASP A 83 10.76 14.61 -1.72
N HIS A 84 10.93 13.33 -1.37
CA HIS A 84 12.23 12.67 -1.41
C HIS A 84 12.64 12.41 -2.87
N PRO A 85 13.90 12.69 -3.29
CA PRO A 85 14.35 12.51 -4.68
C PRO A 85 14.18 11.08 -5.21
N ASP A 86 14.40 10.07 -4.37
CA ASP A 86 14.18 8.65 -4.74
C ASP A 86 12.70 8.18 -4.67
N PHE A 87 11.73 9.08 -4.45
CA PHE A 87 10.32 8.66 -4.41
C PHE A 87 9.92 8.00 -5.74
N PRO A 88 9.35 6.78 -5.76
CA PRO A 88 9.04 6.10 -7.01
C PRO A 88 8.00 6.90 -7.82
N ALA A 89 8.38 7.34 -9.03
CA ALA A 89 7.51 8.15 -9.89
C ALA A 89 6.22 7.42 -10.33
N ASP A 90 6.24 6.09 -10.25
CA ASP A 90 5.12 5.19 -10.55
C ASP A 90 4.31 4.77 -9.31
N ALA A 91 4.63 5.30 -8.12
CA ALA A 91 3.80 5.15 -6.93
C ALA A 91 2.58 6.08 -7.01
N ALA A 92 1.58 5.68 -7.80
CA ALA A 92 0.31 6.37 -7.93
C ALA A 92 -0.79 5.66 -7.13
N VAL A 93 -1.67 6.46 -6.50
CA VAL A 93 -2.93 5.94 -5.96
C VAL A 93 -3.79 5.51 -7.14
N GLU A 94 -4.14 4.24 -7.19
CA GLU A 94 -5.05 3.72 -8.20
C GLU A 94 -6.49 4.07 -7.82
N THR A 95 -7.16 4.83 -8.68
CA THR A 95 -8.60 5.01 -8.57
C THR A 95 -9.27 3.72 -9.08
N SER A 96 -9.65 2.83 -8.17
CA SER A 96 -10.65 1.81 -8.53
C SER A 96 -11.86 2.57 -9.04
N ALA A 97 -12.32 2.24 -10.26
CA ALA A 97 -13.66 2.62 -10.69
C ALA A 97 -14.62 1.89 -9.75
N PHE A 98 -14.94 2.50 -8.59
CA PHE A 98 -16.12 2.11 -7.85
C PHE A 98 -17.25 2.20 -8.87
N GLY A 99 -17.84 1.07 -9.22
CA GLY A 99 -19.00 1.05 -10.10
C GLY A 99 -20.08 1.87 -9.45
N THR A 100 -20.20 3.14 -9.84
CA THR A 100 -21.32 4.03 -9.53
C THR A 100 -22.54 3.59 -10.35
N GLU A 101 -22.84 2.28 -10.34
CA GLU A 101 -24.05 1.69 -10.90
C GLU A 101 -24.73 0.85 -9.81
N ALA A 102 -25.01 1.49 -8.70
CA ALA A 102 -26.21 1.20 -7.94
C ALA A 102 -26.91 2.53 -7.70
N ARG A 103 -27.46 3.11 -8.78
CA ARG A 103 -28.60 4.01 -8.62
C ARG A 103 -29.66 3.18 -7.91
N LEU A 104 -29.91 3.51 -6.64
CA LEU A 104 -31.11 3.06 -5.95
C LEU A 104 -32.29 3.59 -6.76
N SER A 105 -32.84 2.76 -7.64
CA SER A 105 -34.17 3.01 -8.19
C SER A 105 -35.11 3.05 -7.00
N PRO A 106 -35.85 4.16 -6.76
CA PRO A 106 -36.94 4.10 -5.81
C PRO A 106 -37.93 3.09 -6.36
N ALA A 107 -38.25 2.07 -5.57
CA ALA A 107 -39.33 1.16 -5.90
C ALA A 107 -40.60 2.00 -6.11
N ALA A 108 -41.23 1.81 -7.26
CA ALA A 108 -42.53 2.40 -7.60
C ALA A 108 -43.63 1.87 -6.68
#